data_AF-A0A553MV36-F1
#
_entry.id   AF-A0A553MV36-F1
#
_cell.length_a   1.000
_cell.length_b   1.000
_cell.length_c   1.000
_cell.angle_alpha   90.00
_cell.angle_beta   90.00
_cell.angle_gamma   90.00
#
_symmetry.space_group_name_H-M   'P 1'
#
loop_
_entity.id
_entity.type
_entity.pdbx_description
1 polymer ?
#
loop_
_entity_poly.entity_id
_entity_poly.type
_entity_poly.pdbx_seq_one_letter_code
_entity_poly.pdbx_strand_id
1 'polypeptide(L)'
;ISFDLAEYTADVDGVGTLRLLDAVKTCGLTETVRFYQASTSELYGKVQEIPQKETTPFYPRSPYGAAKLYAYWIVVNFREAYNLFAVNGILFNHESPRRGSNFVTRKISRSVAKIHLGQLECFSLGNLDSKRDWGHARDYVEAVHMPCVTRILNFQSLAEL
;
A
#
# COMPACT_ATOMS: atom_id res chain seq x y z
N ILE A 1 -14.24 -4.86 4.35
CA ILE A 1 -13.52 -4.30 5.52
C ILE A 1 -13.59 -2.78 5.50
N SER A 2 -12.87 -2.08 4.61
CA SER A 2 -12.87 -0.60 4.64
C SER A 2 -14.22 0.03 4.31
N PHE A 3 -15.06 -0.62 3.48
CA PHE A 3 -16.45 -0.19 3.28
C PHE A 3 -17.32 -0.39 4.53
N ASP A 4 -17.02 -1.39 5.35
CA ASP A 4 -17.79 -1.72 6.55
C ASP A 4 -17.35 -0.87 7.76
N LEU A 5 -16.10 -0.39 7.76
CA LEU A 5 -15.46 0.36 8.84
C LEU A 5 -14.77 1.62 8.28
N ALA A 6 -15.49 2.41 7.50
CA ALA A 6 -14.93 3.54 6.75
C ALA A 6 -14.31 4.62 7.64
N GLU A 7 -15.00 5.04 8.70
CA GLU A 7 -14.52 6.07 9.62
C GLU A 7 -13.25 5.63 10.35
N TYR A 8 -13.26 4.41 10.90
CA TYR A 8 -12.10 3.83 11.56
C TYR A 8 -10.91 3.70 10.59
N THR A 9 -11.18 3.32 9.33
CA THR A 9 -10.15 3.27 8.28
C THR A 9 -9.54 4.65 8.04
N ALA A 10 -10.37 5.71 7.96
CA ALA A 10 -9.87 7.07 7.75
C ALA A 10 -9.07 7.59 8.95
N ASP A 11 -9.52 7.31 10.17
CA ASP A 11 -8.83 7.72 11.39
C ASP A 11 -7.44 7.08 11.53
N VAL A 12 -7.32 5.80 11.19
CA VAL A 12 -6.05 5.07 11.29
C VAL A 12 -5.16 5.31 10.07
N ASP A 13 -5.64 5.08 8.85
CA ASP A 13 -4.80 5.08 7.64
C ASP A 13 -4.53 6.48 7.10
N GLY A 14 -5.40 7.45 7.41
CA GLY A 14 -5.26 8.85 7.04
C GLY A 14 -4.72 9.68 8.19
N VAL A 15 -5.54 9.91 9.22
CA VAL A 15 -5.21 10.82 10.33
C VAL A 15 -4.06 10.27 11.18
N GLY A 16 -3.93 8.95 11.32
CA GLY A 16 -2.80 8.32 12.00
C GLY A 16 -1.44 8.70 11.40
N THR A 17 -1.33 8.83 10.07
CA THR A 17 -0.11 9.33 9.41
C THR A 17 0.19 10.77 9.82
N LEU A 18 -0.80 11.66 9.84
CA LEU A 18 -0.62 13.03 10.32
C LEU A 18 -0.12 13.05 11.77
N ARG A 19 -0.74 12.26 12.66
CA ARG A 19 -0.34 12.22 14.08
C ARG A 19 1.12 11.83 14.27
N LEU A 20 1.64 10.90 13.48
CA LEU A 20 3.06 10.52 13.54
C LEU A 20 3.98 11.63 13.02
N LEU A 21 3.60 12.29 11.93
CA LEU A 21 4.34 13.43 11.39
C LEU A 21 4.38 14.61 12.37
N ASP A 22 3.23 14.93 12.99
CA ASP A 22 3.15 15.94 14.04
C ASP A 22 4.02 15.56 15.24
N ALA A 23 4.03 14.30 15.67
CA ALA A 23 4.89 13.85 16.76
C ALA A 23 6.39 14.07 16.46
N VAL A 24 6.84 13.76 15.24
CA VAL A 24 8.22 14.04 14.80
C VAL A 24 8.53 15.53 14.89
N LYS A 25 7.61 16.37 14.41
CA LYS A 25 7.75 17.83 14.44
C LYS A 25 7.76 18.38 15.86
N THR A 26 6.82 17.97 16.71
CA THR A 26 6.69 18.42 18.10
C THR A 26 7.92 18.06 18.93
N CYS A 27 8.53 16.90 18.67
CA CYS A 27 9.76 16.48 19.33
C CYS A 27 11.03 17.16 18.76
N GLY A 28 10.91 18.04 17.75
CA GLY A 28 12.05 18.72 17.14
C GLY A 28 12.97 17.78 16.35
N LEU A 29 12.44 16.67 15.81
CA LEU A 29 13.24 15.61 15.18
C LEU A 29 13.30 15.70 13.64
N THR A 30 12.83 16.79 13.05
CA THR A 30 12.69 16.94 11.58
C THR A 30 13.99 16.75 10.81
N GLU A 31 15.13 17.13 11.41
CA GLU A 31 16.45 17.00 10.79
C GLU A 31 17.09 15.60 10.93
N THR A 32 16.57 14.77 11.83
CA THR A 32 17.18 13.48 12.21
C THR A 32 16.37 12.28 11.76
N VAL A 33 15.05 12.39 11.78
CA VAL A 33 14.14 11.29 11.44
C VAL A 33 13.91 11.24 9.93
N ARG A 34 13.96 10.01 9.40
CA ARG A 34 13.50 9.71 8.05
C ARG A 34 12.17 8.99 8.14
N PHE A 35 11.15 9.55 7.49
CA PHE A 35 9.79 9.03 7.52
C PHE A 35 9.46 8.30 6.22
N TYR A 36 8.95 7.08 6.32
CA TYR A 36 8.47 6.31 5.18
C TYR A 36 6.98 6.05 5.31
N GLN A 37 6.20 6.50 4.33
CA GLN A 37 4.79 6.19 4.23
C GLN A 37 4.55 5.04 3.25
N ALA A 38 3.94 3.97 3.77
CA ALA A 38 3.43 2.88 2.97
C ALA A 38 2.15 3.33 2.23
N SER A 39 2.36 3.96 1.08
CA SER A 39 1.34 4.25 0.07
C SER A 39 1.06 2.99 -0.77
N THR A 40 0.17 3.07 -1.76
CA THR A 40 -0.39 1.87 -2.40
C THR A 40 -0.83 2.12 -3.84
N SER A 41 -0.79 1.10 -4.68
CA SER A 41 -1.39 1.12 -6.02
C SER A 41 -2.91 1.36 -6.01
N GLU A 42 -3.60 1.15 -4.89
CA GLU A 42 -5.04 1.45 -4.74
C GLU A 42 -5.36 2.95 -4.87
N LEU A 43 -4.34 3.83 -4.82
CA LEU A 43 -4.48 5.24 -5.19
C LEU A 43 -4.90 5.41 -6.66
N TYR A 44 -4.58 4.45 -7.53
CA TYR A 44 -4.93 4.45 -8.96
C TYR A 44 -6.25 3.71 -9.26
N GLY A 45 -7.14 3.52 -8.28
CA GLY A 45 -8.32 2.66 -8.36
C GLY A 45 -9.08 2.65 -9.71
N LYS A 46 -9.41 3.83 -10.27
CA LYS A 46 -9.81 3.95 -11.68
C LYS A 46 -8.61 4.38 -12.51
N VAL A 47 -7.97 3.40 -13.12
CA VAL A 47 -6.75 3.58 -13.92
C VAL A 47 -6.95 4.61 -15.03
N GLN A 48 -6.05 5.60 -15.10
CA GLN A 48 -6.01 6.61 -16.15
C GLN A 48 -4.94 6.32 -17.22
N GLU A 49 -3.84 5.65 -16.83
CA GLU A 49 -2.71 5.31 -17.70
C GLU A 49 -2.24 3.87 -17.45
N ILE A 50 -1.73 3.18 -18.47
CA ILE A 50 -1.18 1.82 -18.36
C ILE A 50 0.17 1.77 -19.11
N PRO A 51 1.29 1.35 -18.46
CA PRO A 51 1.42 1.10 -17.02
C PRO A 51 1.31 2.39 -16.20
N GLN A 52 0.99 2.29 -14.91
CA GLN A 52 0.98 3.45 -14.02
C GLN A 52 2.40 3.80 -13.59
N LYS A 53 2.68 5.10 -13.48
CA LYS A 53 3.94 5.69 -13.03
C LYS A 53 3.67 6.82 -12.01
N GLU A 54 4.70 7.41 -11.42
CA GLU A 54 4.58 8.37 -10.32
C GLU A 54 3.77 9.61 -10.71
N THR A 55 3.77 9.94 -12.01
CA THR A 55 3.01 11.06 -12.57
C THR A 55 1.58 10.70 -12.96
N THR A 56 1.21 9.42 -12.92
CA THR A 56 -0.15 8.99 -13.29
C THR A 56 -1.15 9.57 -12.28
N PRO A 57 -2.28 10.14 -12.74
CA PRO A 57 -3.27 10.73 -11.83
C PRO A 57 -3.90 9.70 -10.89
N PHE A 58 -4.08 10.08 -9.62
CA PHE A 58 -4.80 9.27 -8.64
C PHE A 58 -6.31 9.33 -8.85
N TYR A 59 -6.97 8.18 -8.66
CA TYR A 59 -8.43 8.06 -8.68
C TYR A 59 -8.85 6.90 -7.75
N PRO A 60 -8.92 7.12 -6.42
CA PRO A 60 -9.27 6.06 -5.48
C PRO A 60 -10.74 5.61 -5.65
N ARG A 61 -11.00 4.33 -5.37
CA ARG A 61 -12.33 3.70 -5.51
C ARG A 61 -12.83 3.00 -4.24
N SER A 62 -12.28 3.34 -3.08
CA SER A 62 -12.68 2.81 -1.78
C SER A 62 -12.36 3.80 -0.64
N PRO A 63 -12.99 3.67 0.54
CA PRO A 63 -12.62 4.45 1.73
C PRO A 63 -11.13 4.29 2.11
N TYR A 64 -10.59 3.08 1.95
CA TYR A 64 -9.16 2.81 2.12
C TYR A 64 -8.30 3.62 1.15
N GLY A 65 -8.64 3.62 -0.14
CA GLY A 65 -7.92 4.39 -1.16
C GLY A 65 -7.98 5.90 -0.90
N ALA A 66 -9.13 6.41 -0.43
CA ALA A 66 -9.30 7.82 -0.08
C ALA A 66 -8.47 8.21 1.16
N ALA A 67 -8.48 7.38 2.21
CA ALA A 67 -7.66 7.61 3.40
C ALA A 67 -6.17 7.59 3.08
N LYS A 68 -5.72 6.62 2.27
CA LYS A 68 -4.33 6.56 1.79
C LYS A 68 -3.95 7.74 0.90
N LEU A 69 -4.90 8.30 0.14
CA LEU A 69 -4.64 9.50 -0.66
C LEU A 69 -4.39 10.72 0.23
N TYR A 70 -5.15 10.88 1.31
CA TYR A 70 -4.86 11.90 2.33
C TYR A 70 -3.46 11.72 2.92
N ALA A 71 -3.12 10.49 3.33
CA ALA A 71 -1.82 10.18 3.91
C ALA A 71 -0.66 10.43 2.92
N TYR A 72 -0.86 10.14 1.63
CA TYR A 72 0.12 10.46 0.60
C TYR A 72 0.41 11.97 0.56
N TRP A 73 -0.64 12.79 0.46
CA TRP A 73 -0.50 14.24 0.31
C TRP A 73 -0.01 14.95 1.57
N ILE A 74 -0.41 14.49 2.77
CA ILE A 74 0.10 15.10 4.01
C ILE A 74 1.60 14.84 4.18
N VAL A 75 2.10 13.69 3.75
CA VAL A 75 3.54 13.38 3.73
C VAL A 75 4.30 14.28 2.75
N VAL A 76 3.74 14.50 1.56
CA VAL A 76 4.29 15.46 0.58
C VAL A 76 4.37 16.85 1.20
N ASN A 77 3.28 17.30 1.83
CA ASN A 77 3.20 18.62 2.46
C ASN A 77 4.22 18.78 3.60
N PHE A 78 4.42 17.77 4.45
CA PHE A 78 5.44 17.85 5.52
C PHE A 78 6.87 17.90 4.98
N ARG A 79 7.15 17.15 3.90
CA ARG A 79 8.44 17.22 3.21
C ARG A 79 8.70 18.62 2.67
N GLU A 80 7.72 19.21 2.01
CA GLU A 80 7.87 20.52 1.35
C GLU A 80 7.85 21.69 2.34
N ALA A 81 7.01 21.64 3.38
CA ALA A 81 6.83 22.74 4.33
C ALA A 81 7.89 22.75 5.45
N TYR A 82 8.42 21.59 5.84
CA TYR A 82 9.32 21.46 6.99
C TYR A 82 10.68 20.85 6.64
N ASN A 83 10.97 20.65 5.35
CA ASN A 83 12.19 19.96 4.88
C ASN A 83 12.42 18.58 5.52
N LEU A 84 11.36 17.95 6.06
CA LEU A 84 11.44 16.62 6.65
C LEU A 84 11.81 15.61 5.54
N PHE A 85 12.78 14.74 5.82
CA PHE A 85 13.03 13.59 4.94
C PHE A 85 11.84 12.63 5.06
N ALA A 86 10.82 12.80 4.22
CA ALA A 86 9.62 11.98 4.20
C ALA A 86 9.32 11.47 2.79
N VAL A 87 9.05 10.17 2.65
CA VAL A 87 8.94 9.52 1.35
C VAL A 87 7.68 8.69 1.24
N ASN A 88 7.09 8.66 0.04
CA ASN A 88 5.96 7.79 -0.28
C ASN A 88 6.46 6.60 -1.11
N GLY A 89 6.29 5.39 -0.60
CA GLY A 89 6.42 4.20 -1.43
C GLY A 89 5.06 3.81 -1.98
N ILE A 90 4.89 3.85 -3.30
CA ILE A 90 3.64 3.46 -3.95
C ILE A 90 3.74 1.98 -4.33
N LEU A 91 3.37 1.11 -3.39
CA LEU A 91 3.54 -0.33 -3.53
C LEU A 91 2.33 -0.96 -4.24
N PHE A 92 2.62 -1.72 -5.28
CA PHE A 92 1.67 -2.65 -5.90
C PHE A 92 1.52 -3.92 -5.03
N ASN A 93 0.64 -4.82 -5.45
CA ASN A 93 0.32 -5.98 -4.64
C ASN A 93 1.57 -6.85 -4.45
N HIS A 94 1.87 -7.18 -3.20
CA HIS A 94 2.98 -8.02 -2.85
C HIS A 94 2.54 -9.07 -1.83
N GLU A 95 3.01 -10.29 -2.04
CA GLU A 95 2.46 -11.49 -1.43
C GLU A 95 3.57 -12.30 -0.75
N SER A 96 3.19 -13.18 0.19
CA SER A 96 4.12 -14.10 0.85
C SER A 96 3.36 -15.19 1.61
N PRO A 97 4.06 -16.24 2.10
CA PRO A 97 3.48 -17.17 3.08
C PRO A 97 3.06 -16.54 4.41
N ARG A 98 3.26 -15.23 4.61
CA ARG A 98 2.80 -14.48 5.79
C ARG A 98 1.59 -13.58 5.51
N ARG A 99 1.14 -13.49 4.25
CA ARG A 99 -0.03 -12.67 3.87
C ARG A 99 -1.27 -13.07 4.67
N GLY A 100 -2.07 -12.10 5.11
CA GLY A 100 -3.33 -12.35 5.81
C GLY A 100 -4.29 -13.21 4.99
N SER A 101 -5.03 -14.11 5.65
CA SER A 101 -5.93 -15.07 4.99
C SER A 101 -7.11 -14.46 4.25
N ASN A 102 -7.41 -13.18 4.51
CA ASN A 102 -8.50 -12.45 3.87
C ASN A 102 -8.13 -11.96 2.46
N PHE A 103 -6.84 -11.91 2.10
CA PHE A 103 -6.39 -11.53 0.76
C PHE A 103 -6.54 -12.70 -0.22
N VAL A 104 -6.90 -12.39 -1.46
CA VAL A 104 -7.31 -13.38 -2.48
C VAL A 104 -6.27 -14.47 -2.73
N THR A 105 -5.00 -14.12 -2.83
CA THR A 105 -3.88 -15.05 -3.05
C THR A 105 -3.75 -16.06 -1.91
N ARG A 106 -3.87 -15.59 -0.66
CA ARG A 106 -3.78 -16.44 0.52
C ARG A 106 -5.05 -17.25 0.75
N LYS A 107 -6.22 -16.69 0.43
CA LYS A 107 -7.48 -17.41 0.41
C LYS A 107 -7.39 -18.60 -0.55
N ILE A 108 -6.94 -18.37 -1.79
CA ILE A 108 -6.80 -19.41 -2.82
C ILE A 108 -5.82 -20.50 -2.37
N SER A 109 -4.58 -20.13 -2.04
CA SER A 109 -3.55 -21.12 -1.65
C SER A 109 -3.96 -21.96 -0.44
N ARG A 110 -4.60 -21.37 0.58
CA ARG A 110 -5.11 -22.10 1.74
C ARG A 110 -6.28 -23.01 1.39
N SER A 111 -7.22 -22.53 0.57
CA SER A 111 -8.37 -23.34 0.15
C SER A 111 -7.94 -24.54 -0.69
N VAL A 112 -7.03 -24.35 -1.65
CA VAL A 112 -6.48 -25.44 -2.47
C VAL A 112 -5.77 -26.48 -1.60
N ALA A 113 -4.95 -26.06 -0.64
CA ALA A 113 -4.29 -26.98 0.29
C ALA A 113 -5.31 -27.77 1.14
N LYS A 114 -6.38 -27.13 1.62
CA LYS A 114 -7.45 -27.81 2.36
C LYS A 114 -8.22 -28.81 1.50
N ILE A 115 -8.49 -28.47 0.24
CA ILE A 115 -9.16 -29.37 -0.72
C ILE A 115 -8.28 -30.60 -0.97
N HIS A 116 -6.99 -30.40 -1.20
CA HIS A 116 -6.04 -31.50 -1.39
C HIS A 116 -6.00 -32.46 -0.18
N LEU A 117 -6.12 -31.93 1.03
CA LEU A 117 -6.15 -32.71 2.28
C LEU A 117 -7.55 -33.26 2.64
N GLY A 118 -8.57 -33.08 1.78
CA GLY A 118 -9.94 -33.54 2.05
C GLY A 118 -10.65 -32.77 3.18
N GLN A 119 -10.16 -31.58 3.55
CA GLN A 119 -10.71 -30.75 4.65
C GLN A 119 -11.73 -29.71 4.18
N LEU A 120 -11.87 -29.55 2.86
CA LEU A 120 -12.77 -28.60 2.23
C LEU A 120 -13.16 -29.13 0.86
N GLU A 121 -14.42 -29.05 0.48
CA GLU A 121 -14.87 -29.51 -0.85
C GLU A 121 -14.81 -28.38 -1.89
N CYS A 122 -15.26 -27.18 -1.52
CA CYS A 122 -15.28 -26.03 -2.42
C CYS A 122 -15.09 -24.70 -1.66
N PHE A 123 -14.81 -23.63 -2.39
CA PHE A 123 -14.76 -22.26 -1.85
C PHE A 123 -15.22 -21.25 -2.90
N SER A 124 -15.77 -20.12 -2.44
CA SER A 124 -16.25 -19.04 -3.31
C SER A 124 -15.20 -17.95 -3.52
N LEU A 125 -15.22 -17.33 -4.70
CA LEU A 125 -14.46 -16.13 -5.05
C LEU A 125 -15.43 -15.05 -5.54
N GLY A 126 -14.96 -13.80 -5.54
CA GLY A 126 -15.70 -12.67 -6.11
C GLY A 126 -15.41 -12.54 -7.60
N ASN A 127 -15.11 -11.32 -8.04
CA ASN A 127 -14.75 -11.02 -9.43
C ASN A 127 -13.49 -11.79 -9.89
N LEU A 128 -13.64 -12.69 -10.87
CA LEU A 128 -12.55 -13.48 -11.44
C LEU A 128 -11.78 -12.77 -12.57
N ASP A 129 -12.38 -11.73 -13.17
CA ASP A 129 -11.77 -10.96 -14.27
C ASP A 129 -10.79 -9.88 -13.78
N SER A 130 -10.61 -9.76 -12.46
CA SER A 130 -9.74 -8.75 -11.87
C SER A 130 -8.26 -9.05 -12.18
N LYS A 131 -7.57 -8.09 -12.81
CA LYS A 131 -6.13 -8.17 -13.08
C LYS A 131 -5.35 -7.37 -12.04
N ARG A 132 -4.22 -7.91 -11.58
CA ARG A 132 -3.31 -7.25 -10.62
C ARG A 132 -1.86 -7.57 -10.99
N ASP A 133 -0.97 -6.64 -10.67
CA ASP A 133 0.47 -6.88 -10.64
C ASP A 133 0.82 -7.42 -9.26
N TRP A 134 1.44 -8.61 -9.19
CA TRP A 134 1.82 -9.28 -7.95
C TRP A 134 3.34 -9.51 -7.90
N GLY A 135 3.99 -9.01 -6.87
CA GLY A 135 5.36 -9.39 -6.53
C GLY A 135 5.50 -10.07 -5.16
N HIS A 136 6.72 -10.31 -4.71
CA HIS A 136 6.99 -10.93 -3.40
C HIS A 136 7.32 -9.87 -2.34
N ALA A 137 6.73 -9.99 -1.14
CA ALA A 137 6.85 -8.99 -0.08
C ALA A 137 8.29 -8.73 0.38
N ARG A 138 9.19 -9.71 0.21
CA ARG A 138 10.62 -9.56 0.56
C ARG A 138 11.28 -8.46 -0.28
N ASP A 139 11.13 -8.54 -1.59
CA ASP A 139 11.79 -7.64 -2.55
C ASP A 139 11.28 -6.20 -2.37
N TYR A 140 9.99 -6.06 -2.04
CA TYR A 140 9.36 -4.78 -1.74
C TYR A 140 9.95 -4.13 -0.48
N VAL A 141 10.24 -4.92 0.57
CA VAL A 141 10.85 -4.40 1.80
C VAL A 141 12.31 -4.01 1.60
N GLU A 142 13.04 -4.72 0.75
CA GLU A 142 14.40 -4.33 0.35
C GLU A 142 14.38 -2.96 -0.33
N ALA A 143 13.41 -2.70 -1.22
CA ALA A 143 13.20 -1.39 -1.83
C ALA A 143 12.73 -0.30 -0.85
N VAL A 144 11.95 -0.64 0.18
CA VAL A 144 11.58 0.29 1.27
C VAL A 144 12.81 0.79 2.04
N HIS A 145 13.86 -0.03 2.16
CA HIS A 145 15.08 0.33 2.87
C HIS A 145 16.02 1.24 2.04
N MET A 146 15.78 1.39 0.73
CA MET A 146 16.58 2.26 -0.12
C MET A 146 16.21 3.74 0.08
N PRO A 147 17.19 4.66 0.19
CA PRO A 147 16.91 6.09 0.36
C PRO A 147 16.44 6.72 -0.97
N CYS A 148 15.13 6.77 -1.21
CA CYS A 148 14.52 7.39 -2.41
C CYS A 148 13.30 8.26 -2.05
N VAL A 149 13.18 9.45 -2.65
CA VAL A 149 12.20 10.50 -2.27
C VAL A 149 10.73 10.11 -2.53
N THR A 150 10.44 9.37 -3.60
CA THR A 150 9.15 8.73 -3.91
C THR A 150 9.40 7.69 -5.01
N ARG A 151 8.84 6.49 -4.90
CA ARG A 151 9.04 5.43 -5.91
C ARG A 151 7.82 4.53 -6.00
N ILE A 152 7.37 4.25 -7.22
CA ILE A 152 6.48 3.12 -7.50
C ILE A 152 7.28 1.84 -7.43
N LEU A 153 6.72 0.89 -6.69
CA LEU A 153 7.27 -0.45 -6.57
C LEU A 153 6.22 -1.42 -7.10
N ASN A 154 6.43 -1.86 -8.34
CA ASN A 154 5.69 -2.93 -9.02
C ASN A 154 6.65 -4.03 -9.48
N PHE A 155 6.11 -5.17 -9.93
CA PHE A 155 6.95 -6.30 -10.36
C PHE A 155 7.93 -5.91 -11.48
N GLN A 156 7.51 -5.07 -12.43
CA GLN A 156 8.36 -4.61 -13.54
C GLN A 156 9.55 -3.77 -13.04
N SER A 157 9.30 -2.82 -12.14
CA SER A 157 10.32 -1.92 -11.58
C SER A 157 11.32 -2.61 -10.65
N LEU A 158 10.93 -3.74 -10.03
CA LEU A 158 11.81 -4.53 -9.18
C LEU A 158 12.70 -5.48 -9.99
N ALA A 159 12.26 -5.90 -11.18
CA ALA A 159 13.08 -6.71 -12.08
C ALA A 159 14.25 -5.92 -12.71
N GLU A 160 14.18 -4.59 -12.65
CA GLU A 160 15.23 -3.67 -13.14
C GLU A 160 16.20 -3.21 -12.05
N LEU A 161 15.99 -3.62 -10.78
CA LEU A 161 16.85 -3.35 -9.63
C LEU A 161 17.89 -4.45 -9.42
#